data_AF-A0A151K3F6-F1
#
_entry.id   AF-A0A151K3F6-F1
#
_cell.length_a   1.000
_cell.length_b   1.000
_cell.length_c   1.000
_cell.angle_alpha   90.00
_cell.angle_beta   90.00
_cell.angle_gamma   90.00
#
_symmetry.space_group_name_H-M   'P 1'
#
loop_
_entity.id
_entity.type
_entity.pdbx_description
1 polymer ?
#
loop_
_entity_poly.entity_id
_entity_poly.type
_entity_poly.pdbx_seq_one_letter_code
_entity_poly.pdbx_strand_id
1 'polypeptide(L)'
;MEKNPRFLSDKFSVDFTYKDATILWQKIADILNSCNGISKDWKSWRKCWQDLRSRSKMKQSKINAERNKTGGGTESNLKLSTTEAATLNLICSTSINGHTEINESEVHIGSDSEVKFYIYFCN
;
A
#
# COMPACT_ATOMS: atom_id res chain seq x y z
N MET A 1 -12.15 -7.66 -1.48
CA MET A 1 -11.40 -6.63 -2.23
C MET A 1 -10.78 -7.19 -3.52
N GLU A 2 -10.23 -8.41 -3.51
CA GLU A 2 -9.66 -9.12 -4.69
C GLU A 2 -10.55 -9.12 -5.94
N LYS A 3 -11.87 -9.20 -5.78
CA LYS A 3 -12.82 -9.28 -6.89
C LYS A 3 -12.99 -7.96 -7.67
N ASN A 4 -12.40 -6.84 -7.22
CA ASN A 4 -12.54 -5.53 -7.86
C ASN A 4 -11.19 -4.75 -7.88
N PRO A 5 -10.31 -4.97 -8.87
CA PRO A 5 -9.02 -4.28 -8.95
C PRO A 5 -9.13 -2.75 -9.01
N ARG A 6 -10.16 -2.21 -9.67
CA ARG A 6 -10.40 -0.75 -9.78
C ARG A 6 -10.73 -0.09 -8.44
N PHE A 7 -11.34 -0.84 -7.54
CA PHE A 7 -11.62 -0.37 -6.18
C PHE A 7 -10.34 -0.14 -5.36
N LEU A 8 -9.25 -0.83 -5.73
CA LEU A 8 -7.96 -0.79 -5.02
C LEU A 8 -6.96 0.20 -5.60
N SER A 9 -7.19 0.65 -6.84
CA SER A 9 -6.30 1.58 -7.53
C SER A 9 -6.48 3.02 -7.07
N ASP A 10 -7.55 3.36 -6.33
CA ASP A 10 -7.96 4.74 -5.99
C ASP A 10 -8.14 5.67 -7.21
N LYS A 11 -7.96 5.14 -8.43
CA LYS A 11 -8.24 5.80 -9.72
C LYS A 11 -9.70 5.61 -10.08
N PHE A 12 -10.44 6.72 -10.11
CA PHE A 12 -11.81 6.74 -10.61
C PHE A 12 -11.81 6.87 -12.13
N SER A 13 -12.73 6.16 -12.77
CA SER A 13 -12.95 6.25 -14.22
C SER A 13 -14.41 6.63 -14.47
N VAL A 14 -14.74 6.92 -15.73
CA VAL A 14 -16.14 7.12 -16.13
C VAL A 14 -17.01 5.93 -15.70
N ASP A 15 -16.48 4.71 -15.82
CA ASP A 15 -17.16 3.47 -15.43
C ASP A 15 -17.05 3.10 -13.94
N PHE A 16 -16.33 3.90 -13.14
CA PHE A 16 -16.13 3.62 -11.72
C PHE A 16 -16.00 4.90 -10.92
N THR A 17 -17.11 5.31 -10.32
CA THR A 17 -17.23 6.59 -9.65
C THR A 17 -16.91 6.50 -8.15
N TYR A 18 -16.78 7.66 -7.53
CA TYR A 18 -16.67 7.75 -6.08
C TYR A 18 -17.89 7.15 -5.34
N LYS A 19 -19.09 7.23 -5.93
CA LYS A 19 -20.31 6.63 -5.37
C LYS A 19 -20.20 5.11 -5.35
N ASP A 20 -19.70 4.51 -6.44
CA ASP A 20 -19.50 3.06 -6.53
C ASP A 20 -18.48 2.57 -5.50
N ALA A 21 -17.37 3.30 -5.35
CA ALA A 21 -16.39 3.00 -4.30
C ALA A 21 -16.98 3.15 -2.88
N THR A 22 -17.82 4.15 -2.64
CA THR A 22 -18.48 4.34 -1.34
C THR A 22 -19.40 3.16 -1.03
N ILE A 23 -20.20 2.70 -2.00
CA ILE A 23 -21.08 1.52 -1.84
C ILE A 23 -20.26 0.27 -1.51
N LEU A 24 -19.11 0.08 -2.17
CA LEU A 24 -18.22 -1.04 -1.89
C LEU A 24 -17.62 -0.96 -0.49
N TRP A 25 -17.16 0.22 -0.06
CA TRP A 25 -16.65 0.43 1.30
C TRP A 25 -17.72 0.21 2.36
N GLN A 26 -18.95 0.61 2.11
CA GLN A 26 -20.07 0.37 3.01
C GLN A 26 -20.32 -1.14 3.19
N LYS A 27 -20.39 -1.90 2.08
CA LYS A 27 -20.53 -3.37 2.13
C LYS A 27 -19.40 -4.03 2.91
N ILE A 28 -18.16 -3.56 2.75
CA ILE A 28 -17.01 -4.06 3.50
C ILE A 28 -17.14 -3.74 4.98
N ALA A 29 -17.54 -2.52 5.33
CA ALA A 29 -17.76 -2.11 6.71
C ALA A 29 -18.82 -2.99 7.38
N ASP A 30 -19.93 -3.28 6.70
CA ASP A 30 -21.00 -4.12 7.23
C ASP A 30 -20.50 -5.54 7.51
N ILE A 31 -19.75 -6.13 6.58
CA ILE A 31 -19.12 -7.45 6.77
C ILE A 31 -18.16 -7.42 7.96
N LEU A 32 -17.24 -6.45 8.02
CA LEU A 32 -16.22 -6.38 9.09
C LEU A 32 -16.83 -6.13 10.47
N ASN A 33 -17.85 -5.27 10.54
CA ASN A 33 -18.58 -4.98 11.77
C ASN A 33 -19.35 -6.22 12.25
N SER A 34 -19.87 -7.05 11.34
CA SER A 34 -20.55 -8.30 11.69
C SER A 34 -19.62 -9.37 12.28
N CYS A 35 -18.33 -9.36 11.93
CA CYS A 35 -17.38 -10.38 12.37
C CYS A 35 -16.79 -10.09 13.76
N ASN A 36 -16.48 -8.83 14.07
CA ASN A 36 -15.55 -8.50 15.16
C ASN A 36 -16.21 -7.81 16.36
N GLY A 37 -17.54 -7.60 16.35
CA GLY A 37 -18.27 -6.91 17.41
C GLY A 37 -17.91 -5.42 17.57
N ILE A 38 -17.00 -4.90 16.74
CA ILE A 38 -16.59 -3.51 16.69
C ILE A 38 -17.37 -2.83 15.57
N SER A 39 -18.08 -1.75 15.90
CA SER A 39 -18.75 -0.91 14.92
C SER A 39 -17.86 0.27 14.53
N LYS A 40 -17.44 0.31 13.26
CA LYS A 40 -16.73 1.44 12.64
C LYS A 40 -17.45 1.86 11.36
N ASP A 41 -17.37 3.15 11.05
CA ASP A 41 -17.84 3.67 9.77
C ASP A 41 -16.92 3.24 8.61
N TRP A 42 -17.44 3.30 7.40
CA TRP A 42 -16.72 2.87 6.20
C TRP A 42 -15.45 3.69 5.92
N LYS A 43 -15.37 4.96 6.34
CA LYS A 43 -14.17 5.80 6.19
C LYS A 43 -13.08 5.34 7.15
N SER A 44 -13.45 5.00 8.38
CA SER A 44 -12.53 4.40 9.35
C SER A 44 -11.95 3.07 8.85
N TRP A 45 -12.78 2.21 8.25
CA TRP A 45 -12.30 0.98 7.62
C TRP A 45 -11.42 1.22 6.40
N ARG A 46 -11.77 2.20 5.56
CA ARG A 46 -10.91 2.63 4.44
C ARG A 46 -9.55 3.10 4.93
N LYS A 47 -9.51 3.91 5.98
CA LYS A 47 -8.25 4.38 6.58
C LYS A 47 -7.43 3.22 7.14
N CYS A 48 -8.06 2.29 7.86
CA CYS A 48 -7.39 1.09 8.37
C CYS A 48 -6.72 0.28 7.25
N TRP A 49 -7.41 0.12 6.11
CA TRP A 49 -6.83 -0.50 4.92
C TRP A 49 -5.65 0.28 4.35
N GLN A 50 -5.76 1.61 4.22
CA GLN A 50 -4.68 2.48 3.74
C GLN A 50 -3.44 2.40 4.65
N ASP A 51 -3.64 2.39 5.97
CA ASP A 51 -2.57 2.25 6.96
C ASP A 51 -1.90 0.87 6.84
N LEU A 52 -2.68 -0.21 6.72
CA LEU A 52 -2.17 -1.58 6.54
C LEU A 52 -1.34 -1.69 5.26
N ARG A 53 -1.85 -1.16 4.14
CA ARG A 53 -1.15 -1.09 2.86
C ARG A 53 0.18 -0.34 3.00
N SER A 54 0.16 0.84 3.60
CA SER A 54 1.36 1.69 3.72
C SER A 54 2.43 1.05 4.58
N ARG A 55 2.04 0.45 5.71
CA ARG A 55 2.93 -0.31 6.60
C ARG A 55 3.54 -1.53 5.91
N SER A 56 2.73 -2.28 5.18
CA SER A 56 3.19 -3.46 4.43
C SER A 56 4.23 -3.07 3.38
N LYS A 57 3.99 -1.99 2.61
CA LYS A 57 4.94 -1.46 1.63
C LYS A 57 6.25 -1.01 2.28
N MET A 58 6.16 -0.26 3.38
CA MET A 58 7.34 0.22 4.11
C MET A 58 8.20 -0.95 4.60
N LYS A 59 7.57 -2.00 5.12
CA LYS A 59 8.28 -3.19 5.59
C LYS A 59 8.96 -3.94 4.44
N GLN A 60 8.27 -4.11 3.30
CA GLN A 60 8.86 -4.72 2.11
C GLN A 60 10.02 -3.90 1.54
N SER A 61 9.91 -2.57 1.55
CA SER A 61 11.00 -1.67 1.13
C SER A 61 12.24 -1.83 2.01
N LYS A 62 12.07 -1.96 3.35
CA LYS A 62 13.20 -2.25 4.26
C LYS A 62 13.86 -3.60 3.96
N ILE A 63 13.06 -4.65 3.72
CA ILE A 63 13.56 -5.98 3.33
C ILE A 63 14.36 -5.90 2.03
N ASN A 64 13.84 -5.19 1.02
CA ASN A 64 14.53 -5.01 -0.26
C ASN A 64 15.83 -4.22 -0.10
N ALA A 65 15.82 -3.15 0.71
CA ALA A 65 17.00 -2.35 0.98
C ALA A 65 18.10 -3.16 1.69
N GLU A 66 17.73 -4.01 2.65
CA GLU A 66 18.68 -4.93 3.31
C GLU A 66 19.25 -5.97 2.33
N ARG A 67 18.40 -6.55 1.46
CA ARG A 67 18.82 -7.49 0.41
C ARG A 67 19.77 -6.86 -0.61
N ASN A 68 19.57 -5.59 -0.97
CA ASN A 68 20.33 -4.90 -2.01
C ASN A 68 21.64 -4.27 -1.51
N LYS A 69 21.99 -4.42 -0.22
CA LYS A 69 23.29 -3.99 0.29
C LYS A 69 24.40 -4.87 -0.28
N THR A 70 25.24 -4.28 -1.12
CA THR A 70 26.47 -4.90 -1.62
C THR A 70 27.55 -4.92 -0.53
N GLY A 71 28.25 -6.05 -0.38
CA GLY A 71 29.32 -6.22 0.63
C GLY A 71 29.02 -7.21 1.76
N GLY A 72 28.29 -8.31 1.50
CA GLY A 72 28.02 -9.36 2.50
C GLY A 72 26.80 -9.10 3.37
N GLY A 73 25.73 -8.57 2.79
CA GLY A 73 24.47 -8.30 3.48
C GLY A 73 23.94 -9.53 4.24
N THR A 74 23.67 -9.35 5.54
CA THR A 74 22.95 -10.34 6.34
C THR A 74 21.51 -10.45 5.86
N GLU A 75 20.95 -11.66 5.86
CA GLU A 75 19.52 -11.83 5.61
C GLU A 75 18.71 -10.96 6.58
N SER A 76 17.77 -10.18 6.05
CA SER A 76 16.88 -9.38 6.87
C SER A 76 16.11 -10.28 7.83
N ASN A 77 16.24 -10.07 9.15
CA ASN A 77 15.39 -10.77 10.14
C ASN A 77 13.91 -10.31 10.03
N LEU A 78 13.66 -9.23 9.29
CA LEU A 78 12.32 -8.77 8.97
C LEU A 78 11.63 -9.74 8.01
N LYS A 79 10.58 -10.42 8.50
CA LYS A 79 9.67 -11.23 7.68
C LYS A 79 8.29 -10.59 7.64
N LEU A 80 7.68 -10.55 6.46
CA LEU A 80 6.28 -10.18 6.31
C LEU A 80 5.40 -11.21 7.04
N SER A 81 4.41 -10.72 7.75
CA SER A 81 3.32 -11.56 8.25
C SER A 81 2.43 -12.00 7.09
N THR A 82 1.65 -13.06 7.29
CA THR A 82 0.69 -13.57 6.29
C THR A 82 -0.25 -12.49 5.78
N THR A 83 -0.74 -11.61 6.68
CA THR A 83 -1.65 -10.51 6.32
C THR A 83 -0.95 -9.42 5.50
N GLU A 84 0.30 -9.09 5.84
CA GLU A 84 1.09 -8.11 5.07
C GLU A 84 1.43 -8.65 3.67
N ALA A 85 1.79 -9.94 3.56
CA ALA A 85 2.05 -10.59 2.28
C ALA A 85 0.79 -10.65 1.40
N ALA A 86 -0.35 -11.03 1.98
CA ALA A 86 -1.64 -11.02 1.28
C ALA A 86 -2.03 -9.60 0.81
N THR A 87 -1.80 -8.59 1.67
CA THR A 87 -2.01 -7.18 1.33
C THR A 87 -1.15 -6.76 0.14
N LEU A 88 0.12 -7.15 0.10
CA LEU A 88 1.03 -6.82 -0.99
C LEU A 88 0.66 -7.53 -2.29
N ASN A 89 0.25 -8.80 -2.25
CA ASN A 89 -0.23 -9.52 -3.43
C ASN A 89 -1.50 -8.89 -4.04
N LEU A 90 -2.32 -8.28 -3.20
CA LEU A 90 -3.54 -7.60 -3.61
C LEU A 90 -3.27 -6.26 -4.31
N ILE A 91 -2.08 -5.68 -4.13
CA ILE A 91 -1.69 -4.39 -4.70
C ILE A 91 -0.78 -4.65 -5.90
N CYS A 92 -0.92 -3.85 -6.96
CA CYS A 92 -0.08 -3.97 -8.16
C CYS A 92 1.42 -4.02 -7.80
N SER A 93 2.13 -5.06 -8.28
CA SER A 93 3.53 -5.37 -7.98
C SER A 93 4.51 -4.26 -8.38
N THR A 94 4.20 -3.49 -9.42
CA THR A 94 4.98 -2.32 -9.85
C THR A 94 5.09 -1.27 -8.74
N SER A 95 4.11 -1.18 -7.85
CA SER A 95 4.14 -0.25 -6.71
C SER A 95 5.13 -0.69 -5.62
N ILE A 96 5.59 -1.94 -5.65
CA ILE A 96 6.42 -2.57 -4.61
C ILE A 96 7.89 -2.62 -5.02
N ASN A 97 8.16 -2.98 -6.28
CA ASN A 97 9.53 -3.21 -6.77
C ASN A 97 10.11 -2.05 -7.59
N GLY A 98 9.34 -0.98 -7.81
CA GLY A 98 9.71 0.05 -8.77
C GLY A 98 9.55 -0.42 -10.23
N HIS A 99 9.77 0.48 -11.18
CA HIS A 99 9.80 0.11 -12.60
C HIS A 99 11.26 -0.12 -12.99
N THR A 100 11.59 -1.34 -13.42
CA THR A 100 12.96 -1.74 -13.77
C THR A 100 13.54 -1.01 -14.98
N GLU A 101 12.70 -0.33 -15.76
CA GLU A 101 13.09 0.34 -17.01
C GLU A 101 13.36 1.84 -16.85
N ILE A 102 13.11 2.42 -15.67
CA ILE A 102 13.36 3.84 -15.40
C ILE A 102 14.55 3.94 -14.46
N ASN A 103 15.64 4.53 -14.95
CA ASN A 103 16.79 4.89 -14.13
C ASN A 103 16.33 5.93 -13.09
N GLU A 104 16.49 5.63 -11.80
CA GLU A 104 16.12 6.56 -10.73
C GLU A 104 17.01 7.80 -10.82
N SER A 105 16.42 9.00 -10.89
CA SER A 105 17.19 10.24 -10.90
C SER A 105 17.89 10.43 -9.55
N GLU A 106 19.22 10.50 -9.55
CA GLU A 106 20.01 10.81 -8.37
C GLU A 106 19.79 12.28 -7.96
N VAL A 107 19.20 12.49 -6.78
CA VAL A 107 19.14 13.81 -6.13
C VAL A 107 20.12 13.83 -4.97
N HIS A 108 21.15 14.66 -5.07
CA HIS A 108 22.00 15.00 -3.92
C HIS A 108 21.25 15.98 -3.02
N ILE A 109 20.69 15.47 -1.93
CA ILE A 109 20.06 16.31 -0.91
C ILE A 109 21.16 16.87 -0.01
N GLY A 110 21.48 18.14 -0.20
CA GLY A 110 22.19 18.94 0.79
C GLY A 110 21.38 18.95 2.09
N SER A 111 22.06 18.76 3.21
CA SER A 111 21.47 18.67 4.54
C SER A 111 20.65 19.92 4.86
N ASP A 112 19.34 19.85 4.70
CA ASP A 112 18.41 20.55 5.57
C ASP A 112 17.10 19.77 5.70
N SER A 113 16.73 19.61 6.95
CA SER A 113 15.67 18.78 7.49
C SER A 113 14.28 19.24 7.06
N GLU A 114 13.62 18.48 6.18
CA GLU A 114 12.21 18.07 6.27
C GLU A 114 11.90 17.05 5.15
N VAL A 115 11.95 15.75 5.43
CA VAL A 115 11.59 14.73 4.42
C VAL A 115 10.05 14.70 4.27
N LYS A 116 9.52 15.53 3.37
CA LYS A 116 8.15 15.39 2.88
C LYS A 116 8.10 14.26 1.87
N PHE A 117 7.64 13.08 2.32
CA PHE A 117 7.28 12.01 1.40
C PHE A 117 6.07 12.44 0.57
N TYR A 118 6.32 12.91 -0.64
CA TYR A 118 5.29 13.05 -1.66
C TYR A 118 4.82 11.65 -2.04
N ILE A 119 3.66 11.26 -1.52
CA ILE A 119 2.94 10.08 -1.97
C ILE A 119 2.50 10.39 -3.40
N TYR A 120 3.20 9.82 -4.39
CA TYR A 120 2.72 9.83 -5.77
C TYR A 120 1.43 9.02 -5.82
N PHE A 121 0.31 9.73 -5.76
CA PHE A 121 -0.96 9.25 -6.29
C PHE A 121 -0.70 8.99 -7.78
N CYS A 122 -0.72 7.72 -8.18
CA CYS A 122 -0.73 7.37 -9.58
C CYS A 122 -1.97 8.04 -10.20
N ASN A 123 -1.72 9.01 -11.10
CA ASN A 123 -2.71 9.64 -11.99
C ASN A 123 -3.51 8.59 -12.75
#